data_AF-A0A954UEF2-F1
#
_entry.id   AF-A0A954UEF2-F1
#
_cell.length_a   1.000
_cell.length_b   1.000
_cell.length_c   1.000
_cell.angle_alpha   90.00
_cell.angle_beta   90.00
_cell.angle_gamma   90.00
#
_symmetry.space_group_name_H-M   'P 1'
#
loop_
_entity.id
_entity.type
_entity.pdbx_description
1 polymer ?
#
loop_
_entity_poly.entity_id
_entity_poly.type
_entity_poly.pdbx_seq_one_letter_code
_entity_poly.pdbx_strand_id
1 'polypeptide(L)' 'MIGRRLELKMMRKNGERFDAEMTTQPIPLQGMEGFAIFVRDITRRKRAEEELRRAKDEAEAASH' A
#
# COMPACT_ATOMS: atom_id res chain seq x y z
N MET A 1 -3.18 -10.55 -12.45
CA MET A 1 -2.20 -9.95 -11.50
C MET A 1 -1.43 -8.80 -12.14
N ILE A 2 -1.11 -8.86 -13.43
CA ILE A 2 -0.49 -7.76 -14.18
C ILE A 2 -1.48 -6.58 -14.35
N GLY A 3 -1.00 -5.34 -14.17
CA GLY A 3 -1.79 -4.11 -14.33
C GLY A 3 -2.73 -3.76 -13.17
N ARG A 4 -2.85 -4.61 -12.13
CA ARG A 4 -3.69 -4.33 -10.95
C ARG A 4 -2.87 -3.67 -9.84
N ARG A 5 -3.45 -2.68 -9.20
CA ARG A 5 -2.95 -2.07 -7.96
C ARG A 5 -3.30 -2.97 -6.78
N LEU A 6 -2.30 -3.35 -5.99
CA LEU A 6 -2.42 -4.21 -4.83
C LEU A 6 -1.90 -3.48 -3.59
N GLU A 7 -2.60 -3.59 -2.47
CA GLU A 7 -2.06 -3.22 -1.16
C GLU A 7 -1.61 -4.47 -0.42
N LEU A 8 -0.38 -4.45 0.10
CA LEU A 8 0.21 -5.57 0.83
C LEU A 8 1.18 -5.08 1.90
N LYS A 9 1.48 -5.93 2.88
CA LYS A 9 2.60 -5.70 3.80
C LYS A 9 3.91 -6.10 3.11
N MET A 10 4.85 -5.18 3.04
CA MET A 10 6.21 -5.43 2.56
C MET A 10 7.22 -5.28 3.70
N MET A 11 8.43 -5.79 3.49
CA MET A 11 9.51 -5.74 4.47
C MET A 11 10.72 -5.00 3.89
N ARG A 12 11.23 -4.03 4.62
CA ARG A 12 12.49 -3.34 4.30
C ARG A 12 13.68 -4.24 4.59
N LYS A 13 14.85 -3.89 4.06
CA LYS A 13 16.12 -4.59 4.34
C LYS A 13 16.46 -4.67 5.84
N ASN A 14 16.06 -3.67 6.63
CA ASN A 14 16.28 -3.64 8.07
C ASN A 14 15.26 -4.49 8.88
N GLY A 15 14.34 -5.19 8.21
CA GLY A 15 13.30 -6.02 8.85
C GLY A 15 12.00 -5.28 9.18
N GLU A 16 11.93 -3.95 9.01
CA GLU A 16 10.72 -3.19 9.26
C GLU A 16 9.61 -3.54 8.26
N ARG A 17 8.41 -3.87 8.75
CA ARG A 17 7.23 -4.08 7.91
C ARG A 17 6.48 -2.77 7.68
N PHE A 18 6.06 -2.53 6.45
CA PHE A 18 5.32 -1.33 6.07
C PHE A 18 4.16 -1.66 5.12
N ASP A 19 3.13 -0.80 5.09
CA ASP A 19 2.07 -0.93 4.09
C ASP A 19 2.56 -0.40 2.76
N ALA A 20 2.46 -1.22 1.73
CA ALA A 20 2.87 -0.90 0.38
C ALA A 20 1.71 -1.02 -0.59
N GLU A 21 1.65 -0.07 -1.51
CA GLU A 21 0.88 -0.18 -2.74
C GLU A 21 1.84 -0.59 -3.87
N MET A 22 1.49 -1.64 -4.59
CA MET A 22 2.31 -2.20 -5.67
C MET A 22 1.52 -2.32 -6.97
N THR A 23 2.20 -2.05 -8.09
CA THR A 23 1.73 -2.41 -9.44
C THR A 23 2.86 -3.09 -10.21
N THR A 24 2.48 -3.99 -11.12
CA THR A 24 3.42 -4.72 -11.98
C THR A 24 3.01 -4.56 -13.44
N GLN A 25 3.95 -4.15 -14.28
CA GLN A 25 3.76 -4.00 -15.73
C GLN A 25 4.84 -4.79 -16.48
N PRO A 26 4.49 -5.51 -17.55
CA PRO A 26 5.48 -6.17 -18.39
C PRO A 26 6.24 -5.11 -19.18
N ILE A 27 7.54 -5.28 -19.32
CA ILE A 27 8.39 -4.41 -20.13
C ILE A 27 9.24 -5.26 -21.09
N PRO A 28 9.36 -4.85 -22.36
CA PRO A 28 10.25 -5.53 -23.30
C PRO A 28 11.72 -5.24 -22.94
N LEU A 29 12.55 -6.28 -22.85
CA LEU A 29 13.96 -6.19 -22.45
C LEU A 29 14.83 -6.99 -23.43
N GLN A 30 15.29 -6.36 -24.53
CA GLN A 30 16.20 -6.94 -25.54
C GLN A 30 16.04 -8.46 -25.79
N GLY A 31 14.82 -8.91 -26.13
CA GLY A 31 14.53 -10.31 -26.42
C GLY A 31 14.10 -11.18 -25.22
N MET A 32 14.00 -10.61 -24.02
CA MET A 32 13.45 -11.22 -22.81
C MET A 32 12.23 -10.45 -22.31
N GLU A 33 11.31 -11.16 -21.64
CA GLU A 33 10.21 -10.55 -20.90
C GLU A 33 10.71 -10.09 -19.52
N GLY A 34 10.64 -8.79 -19.26
CA GLY A 34 10.90 -8.21 -17.94
C GLY A 34 9.63 -7.69 -17.28
N PHE A 35 9.73 -7.35 -16.00
CA PHE A 35 8.66 -6.69 -15.26
C PHE A 35 9.16 -5.43 -14.57
N ALA A 36 8.47 -4.31 -14.79
CA ALA A 36 8.60 -3.13 -13.97
C ALA A 36 7.65 -3.25 -12.79
N ILE A 37 8.18 -3.10 -11.58
CA ILE A 37 7.39 -3.10 -10.34
C ILE A 37 7.50 -1.71 -9.72
N PHE A 38 6.35 -1.05 -9.53
CA PHE A 38 6.27 0.21 -8.81
C PHE A 38 5.76 -0.07 -7.41
N VAL A 39 6.50 0.40 -6.40
CA VAL A 39 6.18 0.24 -4.98
C VAL A 39 6.06 1.62 -4.35
N ARG A 40 4.95 1.89 -3.67
CA ARG A 40 4.72 3.12 -2.90
C ARG A 40 4.44 2.77 -1.46
N ASP A 41 5.19 3.38 -0.55
CA ASP A 41 4.87 3.30 0.88
C ASP A 41 3.59 4.11 1.16
N ILE A 42 2.56 3.43 1.68
CA ILE A 42 1.26 4.01 2.01
C ILE A 42 0.99 4.00 3.52
N THR A 43 2.00 3.72 4.35
CA THR A 43 1.87 3.62 5.81
C THR A 43 1.29 4.89 6.41
N ARG A 44 1.80 6.06 5.97
CA ARG A 44 1.29 7.35 6.45
C ARG A 44 -0.17 7.58 6.09
N ARG A 45 -0.57 7.26 4.85
CA ARG A 45 -1.95 7.38 4.39
C ARG A 45 -2.89 6.52 5.23
N LYS A 46 -2.54 5.25 5.44
CA LYS A 46 -3.38 4.33 6.22
C LYS A 46 -3.50 4.70 7.69
N ARG A 47 -2.43 5.23 8.30
CA ARG A 47 -2.49 5.75 9.67
C ARG A 47 -3.47 6.91 9.79
N ALA A 48 -3.41 7.89 8.86
CA ALA A 48 -4.34 9.01 8.86
C ALA A 48 -5.79 8.57 8.64
N GLU A 49 -6.04 7.62 7.73
CA GLU A 49 -7.37 7.04 7.52
C GLU A 49 -7.90 6.34 8.79
N GLU A 50 -7.03 5.64 9.52
CA GLU A 50 -7.41 4.95 10.74
C GLU A 50 -7.65 5.90 11.92
N GLU A 51 -6.83 6.95 12.06
CA GLU A 51 -7.04 8.02 13.05
C GLU A 51 -8.37 8.73 12.81
N LEU A 52 -8.67 9.08 11.56
CA LEU A 52 -9.94 9.70 11.19
C LEU A 52 -11.13 8.78 11.49
N ARG A 53 -11.01 7.48 11.19
CA ARG A 53 -12.04 6.49 11.52
C ARG A 53 -12.28 6.44 13.03
N ARG A 54 -11.23 6.35 13.84
CA ARG A 54 -11.35 6.31 15.32
C ARG A 54 -12.02 7.56 15.87
N ALA A 55 -11.58 8.73 15.43
CA ALA A 55 -12.18 9.99 15.87
C ALA A 55 -13.67 10.07 15.52
N LYS A 56 -14.06 9.55 14.34
CA LYS A 56 -15.46 9.48 13.93
C LYS A 56 -16.26 8.52 14.83
N ASP A 57 -15.74 7.31 15.07
CA ASP A 57 -16.40 6.31 15.91
C ASP A 57 -16.59 6.81 17.36
N GLU A 58 -15.60 7.52 17.90
CA GLU A 58 -15.67 8.16 19.23
C GLU A 58 -16.73 9.27 19.29
N ALA A 59 -16.80 10.12 18.26
CA ALA A 59 -17.79 11.19 18.18
C ALA A 59 -19.23 10.65 18.06
N GLU A 60 -19.43 9.58 17.28
CA GLU A 60 -20.73 8.91 17.16
C GLU A 60 -21.15 8.26 18.49
N ALA A 61 -20.21 7.60 19.19
CA ALA A 61 -20.49 6.98 20.48
C ALA A 61 -20.82 7.99 21.59
N ALA A 62 -20.21 9.19 21.56
CA ALA A 62 -20.48 10.25 22.54
C ALA A 62 -21.81 11.00 22.29
N SER A 63 -22.39 10.86 21.10
CA SER A 63 -23.66 11.48 20.73
C SER A 63 -24.88 10.59 20.99
N HIS A 64 -24.70 9.41 21.60
CA HIS A 64 -25.75 8.48 22.02
C HIS A 64 -25.83 8.41 23.55
#